data_AF-A0A7Y5PMM4-F1
#
_entry.id   AF-A0A7Y5PMM4-F1
#
_cell.length_a   1.000
_cell.length_b   1.000
_cell.length_c   1.000
_cell.angle_alpha   90.00
_cell.angle_beta   90.00
_cell.angle_gamma   90.00
#
_symmetry.space_group_name_H-M   'P 1'
#
loop_
_entity.id
_entity.type
_entity.pdbx_description
1 polymer ?
#
loop_
_entity_poly.entity_id
_entity_poly.type
_entity_poly.pdbx_seq_one_letter_code
_entity_poly.pdbx_strand_id
1 'polypeptide(L)'
;MDGNSRHQVIKRLQAGLPRGAPFDLATLSQFGVSPQLAAHYAEAGWLVRLAHGVYAFPNDEFGVYGALEFLQQRVPGLHVGSKSALALQGVRHNLGSRETLVLWGDARFALPAWFTSRFPARYVHARLFDWPDAALASKTLATPPGLPEHLRVAVPERAVLELLYEAGVKQSLEEARNLFDGLRSPRKDLLGQLLSCCTSVKAVRLFLTWARETSLVNVDALLEHYPVRTGSNTRWMSRLDDGTLLSLKPHG
;
A
#
# COMPACT_ATOMS: atom_id res chain seq x y z
N MET A 1 23.90 -34.24 -25.77
CA MET A 1 23.04 -33.41 -26.65
C MET A 1 22.26 -32.33 -25.88
N ASP A 2 22.37 -32.23 -24.55
CA ASP A 2 21.54 -31.32 -23.71
C ASP A 2 21.96 -29.84 -23.71
N GLY A 3 23.20 -29.51 -24.05
CA GLY A 3 23.71 -28.13 -23.96
C GLY A 3 23.00 -27.15 -24.89
N ASN A 4 22.62 -27.60 -26.10
CA ASN A 4 21.99 -26.72 -27.09
C ASN A 4 20.54 -26.37 -26.71
N SER A 5 19.81 -27.33 -26.13
CA SER A 5 18.44 -27.14 -25.64
C SER A 5 18.38 -26.14 -24.47
N ARG A 6 19.29 -26.25 -23.49
CA ARG A 6 19.37 -25.30 -22.37
C ARG A 6 19.69 -23.88 -22.81
N HIS A 7 20.57 -23.70 -23.81
CA HIS A 7 20.87 -22.38 -24.37
C HIS A 7 19.67 -21.77 -25.12
N GLN A 8 18.85 -22.59 -25.79
CA GLN A 8 17.63 -22.11 -26.44
C GLN A 8 16.55 -21.72 -25.41
N VAL A 9 16.47 -22.40 -24.26
CA VAL A 9 15.55 -22.05 -23.18
C VAL A 9 15.90 -20.70 -22.55
N ILE A 10 17.17 -20.47 -22.18
CA ILE A 10 17.58 -19.18 -21.58
C ILE A 10 17.42 -18.02 -22.56
N LYS A 11 17.70 -18.22 -23.86
CA LYS A 11 17.47 -17.20 -24.90
C LYS A 11 15.99 -16.85 -25.02
N ARG A 12 15.10 -17.85 -25.01
CA ARG A 12 13.65 -17.61 -25.01
C ARG A 12 13.19 -16.90 -23.75
N LEU A 13 13.71 -17.26 -22.59
CA LEU A 13 13.41 -16.56 -21.33
C LEU A 13 13.82 -15.09 -21.41
N GLN A 14 15.05 -14.80 -21.84
CA GLN A 14 15.57 -13.43 -21.96
C GLN A 14 14.85 -12.58 -23.01
N ALA A 15 14.33 -13.21 -24.08
CA ALA A 15 13.59 -12.51 -25.12
C ALA A 15 12.10 -12.34 -24.78
N GLY A 16 11.52 -13.27 -24.01
CA GLY A 16 10.08 -13.32 -23.76
C GLY A 16 9.63 -12.75 -22.42
N LEU A 17 10.52 -12.64 -21.43
CA LEU A 17 10.19 -12.07 -20.13
C LEU A 17 10.67 -10.61 -20.05
N PRO A 18 9.78 -9.65 -19.73
CA PRO A 18 10.18 -8.26 -19.60
C PRO A 18 11.20 -8.09 -18.47
N ARG A 19 12.17 -7.21 -18.70
CA ARG A 19 13.10 -6.74 -17.68
C ARG A 19 12.41 -5.73 -16.76
N GLY A 20 13.03 -5.48 -15.61
CA GLY A 20 12.58 -4.44 -14.70
C GLY A 20 11.60 -4.91 -13.63
N ALA A 21 11.46 -6.22 -13.42
CA ALA A 21 10.76 -6.79 -12.28
C ALA A 21 11.32 -8.17 -11.86
N PRO A 22 11.22 -8.54 -10.57
CA PRO A 22 11.40 -9.92 -10.13
C PRO A 22 10.35 -10.85 -10.76
N PHE A 23 10.69 -12.13 -10.81
CA PHE A 23 9.80 -13.21 -11.27
C PHE A 23 10.00 -14.47 -10.45
N ASP A 24 9.00 -15.35 -10.45
CA ASP A 24 9.03 -16.57 -9.66
C ASP A 24 9.16 -17.85 -10.49
N LEU A 25 9.20 -18.99 -9.79
CA LEU A 25 9.25 -20.30 -10.42
C LEU A 25 8.01 -20.62 -11.27
N ALA A 26 6.84 -20.05 -10.96
CA ALA A 26 5.63 -20.26 -11.74
C ALA A 26 5.72 -19.50 -13.08
N THR A 27 6.32 -18.31 -13.09
CA THR A 27 6.66 -17.61 -14.34
C THR A 27 7.72 -18.39 -15.12
N LEU A 28 8.81 -18.82 -14.47
CA LEU A 28 9.89 -19.56 -15.11
C LEU A 28 9.43 -20.88 -15.76
N SER A 29 8.50 -21.60 -15.11
CA SER A 29 7.97 -22.86 -15.64
C SER A 29 7.20 -22.70 -16.94
N GLN A 30 6.56 -21.54 -17.17
CA GLN A 30 5.89 -21.22 -18.45
C GLN A 30 6.88 -21.14 -19.62
N PHE A 31 8.16 -20.86 -19.34
CA PHE A 31 9.24 -20.87 -20.31
C PHE A 31 9.99 -22.21 -20.37
N GLY A 32 9.49 -23.25 -19.69
CA GLY A 32 10.10 -24.57 -19.62
C GLY A 32 11.30 -24.64 -18.67
N VAL A 33 11.44 -23.68 -17.75
CA VAL A 33 12.53 -23.66 -16.76
C VAL A 33 12.07 -24.34 -15.48
N SER A 34 12.61 -25.53 -15.20
CA SER A 34 12.35 -26.25 -13.94
C SER A 34 13.06 -25.57 -12.76
N PRO A 35 12.67 -25.84 -11.49
CA PRO A 35 13.36 -25.30 -10.32
C PRO A 35 14.85 -25.64 -10.27
N GLN A 36 15.22 -26.85 -10.71
CA GLN A 36 16.61 -27.29 -10.80
C GLN A 36 17.38 -26.49 -11.87
N LEU A 37 16.75 -26.25 -13.02
CA LEU A 37 17.34 -25.46 -14.09
C LEU A 37 17.46 -23.97 -13.71
N ALA A 38 16.49 -23.43 -12.97
CA ALA A 38 16.56 -22.08 -12.42
C ALA A 38 17.73 -21.92 -11.43
N ALA A 39 17.96 -22.91 -10.56
CA ALA A 39 19.12 -22.93 -9.67
C ALA A 39 20.43 -22.97 -10.46
N HIS A 40 20.51 -23.84 -11.47
CA HIS A 40 21.67 -23.93 -12.35
C HIS A 40 21.95 -22.61 -13.11
N TYR A 41 20.90 -21.94 -13.62
CA TYR A 41 21.05 -20.63 -14.24
C TYR A 41 21.49 -19.55 -13.25
N ALA A 42 21.09 -19.63 -11.98
CA ALA A 42 21.57 -18.72 -10.96
C ALA A 42 23.06 -18.95 -10.63
N GLU A 43 23.49 -20.21 -10.50
CA GLU A 43 24.90 -20.57 -10.28
C GLU A 43 25.79 -20.16 -11.46
N ALA A 44 25.30 -20.33 -12.69
CA ALA A 44 25.99 -19.94 -13.91
C ALA A 44 25.89 -18.43 -14.22
N GLY A 45 25.29 -17.63 -13.33
CA GLY A 45 25.21 -16.17 -13.47
C GLY A 45 24.23 -15.66 -14.53
N TRP A 46 23.35 -16.52 -15.07
CA TRP A 46 22.30 -16.14 -16.00
C TRP A 46 21.06 -15.55 -15.32
N LEU A 47 20.89 -15.86 -14.02
CA LEU A 47 19.85 -15.35 -13.13
C LEU A 47 20.49 -14.93 -11.80
N VAL A 48 19.81 -14.06 -11.06
CA VAL A 48 20.14 -13.72 -9.67
C VAL A 48 19.02 -14.22 -8.78
N ARG A 49 19.35 -14.99 -7.74
CA ARG A 49 18.38 -15.46 -6.76
C ARG A 49 18.15 -14.37 -5.70
N LEU A 50 16.93 -13.86 -5.61
CA LEU A 50 16.54 -12.85 -4.62
C LEU A 50 16.01 -13.47 -3.32
N ALA A 51 15.27 -14.58 -3.44
CA ALA A 51 14.76 -15.38 -2.33
C ALA A 51 14.48 -16.82 -2.78
N HIS A 52 13.93 -17.64 -1.88
CA HIS A 52 13.44 -18.96 -2.26
C HIS A 52 12.35 -18.85 -3.34
N GLY A 53 12.67 -19.36 -4.54
CA GLY A 53 11.76 -19.38 -5.68
C GLY A 53 11.53 -18.01 -6.34
N VAL A 54 12.34 -16.99 -6.02
CA VAL A 54 12.25 -15.64 -6.60
C VAL A 54 13.60 -15.28 -7.22
N TYR A 55 13.55 -14.86 -8.48
CA TYR A 55 14.71 -14.58 -9.32
C TYR A 55 14.55 -13.22 -10.01
N ALA A 56 15.67 -12.69 -10.48
CA ALA A 56 15.73 -11.56 -11.39
C ALA A 56 16.81 -11.79 -12.44
N PHE A 57 16.80 -11.00 -13.52
CA PHE A 57 17.92 -11.02 -14.44
C PHE A 57 19.17 -10.36 -13.79
N PRO A 58 20.37 -10.84 -14.10
CA PRO A 58 21.61 -10.19 -13.68
C PRO A 58 21.69 -8.77 -14.24
N ASN A 59 22.18 -7.83 -13.42
CA ASN A 59 22.27 -6.41 -13.74
C ASN A 59 20.94 -5.77 -14.15
N ASP A 60 19.81 -6.40 -13.81
CA ASP A 60 18.49 -5.81 -14.02
C ASP A 60 18.18 -4.86 -12.88
N GLU A 61 18.29 -3.56 -13.16
CA GLU A 61 17.88 -2.53 -12.22
C GLU A 61 16.35 -2.36 -12.26
N PHE A 62 15.64 -3.33 -11.70
CA PHE A 62 14.21 -3.19 -11.55
C PHE A 62 13.87 -2.06 -10.58
N GLY A 63 12.88 -1.26 -10.99
CA GLY A 63 12.34 -0.17 -10.21
C GLY A 63 11.41 -0.68 -9.10
N VAL A 64 11.05 0.24 -8.20
CA VAL A 64 10.22 -0.12 -7.05
C VAL A 64 8.83 -0.61 -7.44
N TYR A 65 8.25 -0.08 -8.52
CA TYR A 65 6.90 -0.47 -8.94
C TYR A 65 6.83 -1.88 -9.51
N GLY A 66 7.81 -2.32 -10.33
CA GLY A 66 7.86 -3.70 -10.81
C GLY A 66 8.05 -4.70 -9.66
N ALA A 67 8.85 -4.34 -8.65
CA ALA A 67 8.98 -5.13 -7.44
C ALA A 67 7.70 -5.15 -6.58
N LEU A 68 6.97 -4.03 -6.51
CA LEU A 68 5.69 -3.95 -5.79
C LEU A 68 4.62 -4.78 -6.47
N GLU A 69 4.47 -4.69 -7.79
CA GLU A 69 3.50 -5.50 -8.55
C GLU A 69 3.74 -7.00 -8.31
N PHE A 70 5.01 -7.43 -8.35
CA PHE A 70 5.38 -8.80 -8.01
C PHE A 70 4.93 -9.20 -6.59
N LEU A 71 5.13 -8.34 -5.59
CA LEU A 71 4.67 -8.62 -4.22
C LEU A 71 3.14 -8.60 -4.10
N GLN A 72 2.46 -7.69 -4.77
CA GLN A 72 1.00 -7.53 -4.72
C GLN A 72 0.26 -8.73 -5.32
N GLN A 73 0.83 -9.37 -6.34
CA GLN A 73 0.30 -10.62 -6.90
C GLN A 73 0.38 -11.79 -5.92
N ARG A 74 1.33 -11.77 -4.98
CA ARG A 74 1.63 -12.89 -4.06
C ARG A 74 1.06 -12.70 -2.66
N VAL A 75 0.77 -11.47 -2.28
CA VAL A 75 0.29 -11.11 -0.95
C VAL A 75 -1.09 -10.48 -1.08
N PRO A 76 -2.17 -11.27 -0.90
CA PRO A 76 -3.53 -10.77 -1.00
C PRO A 76 -3.75 -9.56 -0.09
N GLY A 77 -4.35 -8.51 -0.65
CA GLY A 77 -4.63 -7.27 0.08
C GLY A 77 -3.41 -6.36 0.26
N LEU A 78 -2.21 -6.72 -0.21
CA LEU A 78 -1.07 -5.80 -0.22
C LEU A 78 -1.33 -4.65 -1.19
N HIS A 79 -1.16 -3.43 -0.73
CA HIS A 79 -1.27 -2.22 -1.55
C HIS A 79 -0.36 -1.12 -1.02
N VAL A 80 -0.12 -0.10 -1.86
CA VAL A 80 0.48 1.16 -1.38
C VAL A 80 -0.61 1.92 -0.64
N GLY A 81 -0.37 2.30 0.61
CA GLY A 81 -1.37 2.91 1.49
C GLY A 81 -0.88 4.17 2.20
N SER A 82 -1.72 4.74 3.06
CA SER A 82 -1.37 5.86 3.94
C SER A 82 -0.70 7.03 3.17
N LYS A 83 0.32 7.67 3.75
CA LYS A 83 1.02 8.81 3.12
C LYS A 83 1.63 8.51 1.75
N SER A 84 2.12 7.30 1.52
CA SER A 84 2.71 6.94 0.22
C SER A 84 1.64 6.90 -0.87
N ALA A 85 0.44 6.43 -0.56
CA ALA A 85 -0.67 6.48 -1.50
C ALA A 85 -1.10 7.93 -1.78
N LEU A 86 -1.23 8.76 -0.73
CA LEU A 86 -1.54 10.18 -0.89
C LEU A 86 -0.51 10.90 -1.78
N ALA A 87 0.78 10.62 -1.60
CA ALA A 87 1.85 11.18 -2.41
C ALA A 87 1.77 10.77 -3.90
N LEU A 88 1.40 9.51 -4.19
CA LEU A 88 1.17 9.04 -5.56
C LEU A 88 -0.09 9.66 -6.18
N GLN A 89 -1.05 10.09 -5.37
CA GLN A 89 -2.26 10.81 -5.79
C GLN A 89 -2.05 12.33 -5.85
N GLY A 90 -0.82 12.82 -5.67
CA GLY A 90 -0.48 14.25 -5.77
C GLY A 90 -0.66 15.06 -4.48
N VAL A 91 -1.01 14.43 -3.35
CA VAL A 91 -1.07 15.07 -2.04
C VAL A 91 0.28 14.86 -1.34
N ARG A 92 1.16 15.87 -1.43
CA ARG A 92 2.54 15.81 -0.92
C ARG A 92 2.82 16.95 0.03
N HIS A 93 3.45 16.61 1.16
CA HIS A 93 3.92 17.58 2.14
C HIS A 93 5.37 17.29 2.56
N ASN A 94 6.22 16.98 1.58
CA ASN A 94 7.67 17.17 1.57
C ASN A 94 8.23 16.65 0.24
N LEU A 95 9.31 17.25 -0.25
CA LEU A 95 10.02 16.82 -1.48
C LEU A 95 11.30 16.05 -1.14
N GLY A 96 11.28 15.29 -0.04
CA GLY A 96 12.43 14.47 0.38
C GLY A 96 12.77 13.42 -0.67
N SER A 97 14.06 13.27 -1.01
CA SER A 97 14.52 12.42 -2.12
C SER A 97 14.38 10.91 -1.90
N ARG A 98 14.07 10.45 -0.67
CA ARG A 98 13.87 9.03 -0.33
C ARG A 98 12.84 8.85 0.80
N GLU A 99 11.58 9.04 0.47
CA GLU A 99 10.51 8.69 1.41
C GLU A 99 10.38 7.17 1.56
N THR A 100 10.30 6.70 2.81
CA THR A 100 10.01 5.29 3.12
C THR A 100 8.61 4.94 2.64
N LEU A 101 8.50 3.95 1.76
CA LEU A 101 7.22 3.45 1.28
C LEU A 101 6.40 2.83 2.40
N VAL A 102 5.13 3.21 2.48
CA VAL A 102 4.16 2.64 3.40
C VAL A 102 3.25 1.69 2.64
N LEU A 103 3.41 0.40 2.94
CA LEU A 103 2.60 -0.66 2.37
C LEU A 103 1.60 -1.15 3.41
N TRP A 104 0.40 -1.50 2.96
CA TRP A 104 -0.72 -1.89 3.81
C TRP A 104 -1.29 -3.23 3.39
N GLY A 105 -1.92 -3.93 4.34
CA GLY A 105 -2.76 -5.09 4.08
C GLY A 105 -3.45 -5.61 5.34
N ASP A 106 -4.25 -6.66 5.18
CA ASP A 106 -5.12 -7.15 6.27
C ASP A 106 -4.48 -8.30 7.07
N ALA A 107 -3.46 -8.95 6.50
CA ALA A 107 -2.80 -10.12 7.08
C ALA A 107 -1.39 -9.77 7.59
N ARG A 108 -0.89 -10.55 8.55
CA ARG A 108 0.53 -10.44 8.94
C ARG A 108 1.41 -10.89 7.79
N PHE A 109 2.35 -10.03 7.42
CA PHE A 109 3.32 -10.28 6.37
C PHE A 109 4.63 -9.58 6.72
N ALA A 110 5.75 -10.23 6.42
CA ALA A 110 7.08 -9.63 6.54
C ALA A 110 7.60 -9.29 5.15
N LEU A 111 7.96 -8.03 4.93
CA LEU A 111 8.54 -7.64 3.65
C LEU A 111 9.85 -8.40 3.42
N PRO A 112 10.07 -8.97 2.21
CA PRO A 112 11.28 -9.70 1.93
C PRO A 112 12.52 -8.81 2.04
N ALA A 113 13.61 -9.35 2.59
CA ALA A 113 14.86 -8.61 2.77
C ALA A 113 15.42 -8.05 1.45
N TRP A 114 15.25 -8.77 0.34
CA TRP A 114 15.68 -8.30 -0.99
C TRP A 114 14.92 -7.04 -1.45
N PHE A 115 13.69 -6.85 -0.96
CA PHE A 115 12.88 -5.69 -1.29
C PHE A 115 13.30 -4.49 -0.42
N THR A 116 13.35 -4.68 0.90
CA THR A 116 13.64 -3.60 1.85
C THR A 116 15.08 -3.11 1.83
N SER A 117 16.02 -3.96 1.39
CA SER A 117 17.43 -3.55 1.19
C SER A 117 17.61 -2.58 0.02
N ARG A 118 16.75 -2.68 -1.01
CA ARG A 118 16.80 -1.84 -2.21
C ARG A 118 15.85 -0.64 -2.12
N PHE A 119 14.69 -0.83 -1.50
CA PHE A 119 13.64 0.17 -1.39
C PHE A 119 13.26 0.36 0.08
N PRO A 120 13.55 1.53 0.69
CA PRO A 120 13.09 1.84 2.03
C PRO A 120 11.58 1.68 2.11
N ALA A 121 11.11 0.69 2.88
CA ALA A 121 9.71 0.36 2.98
C ALA A 121 9.36 -0.22 4.35
N ARG A 122 8.13 0.05 4.79
CA ARG A 122 7.52 -0.54 5.98
C ARG A 122 6.15 -1.09 5.65
N TYR A 123 5.76 -2.14 6.36
CA TYR A 123 4.47 -2.78 6.21
C TYR A 123 3.59 -2.57 7.44
N VAL A 124 2.35 -2.20 7.20
CA VAL A 124 1.30 -2.05 8.19
C VAL A 124 0.27 -3.13 7.94
N HIS A 125 -0.07 -3.86 9.00
CA HIS A 125 -1.19 -4.79 8.95
C HIS A 125 -2.24 -4.38 9.97
N ALA A 126 -3.46 -4.14 9.50
CA ALA A 126 -4.61 -3.88 10.36
C ALA A 126 -5.91 -4.14 9.59
N ARG A 127 -6.89 -4.74 10.26
CA ARG A 127 -8.27 -4.82 9.74
C ARG A 127 -8.98 -3.49 10.01
N LEU A 128 -8.62 -2.47 9.23
CA LEU A 128 -9.15 -1.12 9.40
C LEU A 128 -10.64 -1.01 8.98
N PHE A 129 -11.10 -1.90 8.11
CA PHE A 129 -12.46 -1.87 7.58
C PHE A 129 -13.15 -3.22 7.78
N ASP A 130 -14.41 -3.15 8.18
CA ASP A 130 -15.36 -4.26 8.26
C ASP A 130 -16.20 -4.25 6.98
N TRP A 131 -15.59 -4.71 5.87
CA TRP A 131 -16.14 -4.54 4.53
C TRP A 131 -17.52 -5.19 4.39
N PRO A 132 -18.56 -4.44 3.96
CA PRO A 132 -19.89 -5.00 3.72
C PRO A 132 -19.90 -5.95 2.51
N ASP A 133 -19.06 -5.67 1.52
CA ASP A 133 -18.86 -6.50 0.34
C ASP A 133 -17.46 -6.25 -0.29
N ALA A 134 -17.05 -7.16 -1.17
CA ALA A 134 -15.77 -7.08 -1.87
C ALA A 134 -15.72 -5.97 -2.94
N ALA A 135 -16.87 -5.50 -3.43
CA ALA A 135 -16.94 -4.48 -4.48
C ALA A 135 -16.55 -3.11 -3.91
N LEU A 136 -16.99 -2.77 -2.69
CA LEU A 136 -16.56 -1.56 -2.00
C LEU A 136 -15.05 -1.57 -1.76
N ALA A 137 -14.51 -2.68 -1.23
CA ALA A 137 -13.08 -2.82 -1.02
C ALA A 137 -12.29 -2.61 -2.32
N SER A 138 -12.76 -3.19 -3.42
CA SER A 138 -12.11 -3.06 -4.74
C SER A 138 -12.14 -1.64 -5.30
N LYS A 139 -13.21 -0.87 -5.09
CA LYS A 139 -13.31 0.54 -5.50
C LYS A 139 -12.33 1.48 -4.78
N THR A 140 -11.73 1.01 -3.69
CA THR A 140 -10.80 1.79 -2.87
C THR A 140 -9.34 1.60 -3.24
N LEU A 141 -9.05 0.70 -4.19
CA LEU A 141 -7.73 0.49 -4.76
C LEU A 141 -7.78 0.82 -6.25
N ALA A 142 -6.91 1.73 -6.68
CA ALA A 142 -6.82 2.15 -8.07
C ALA A 142 -5.36 2.36 -8.47
N THR A 143 -5.11 2.39 -9.77
CA THR A 143 -3.81 2.75 -10.35
C THR A 143 -3.85 4.23 -10.72
N PRO A 144 -3.04 5.09 -10.08
CA PRO A 144 -2.90 6.49 -10.48
C PRO A 144 -2.41 6.64 -11.93
N PRO A 145 -2.79 7.70 -12.66
CA PRO A 145 -2.29 7.97 -14.00
C PRO A 145 -0.74 8.05 -14.03
N GLY A 146 -0.13 7.44 -15.06
CA GLY A 146 1.32 7.44 -15.24
C GLY A 146 2.08 6.40 -14.41
N LEU A 147 1.38 5.53 -13.66
CA LEU A 147 1.97 4.37 -12.97
C LEU A 147 1.65 3.06 -13.70
N PRO A 148 2.40 1.97 -13.44
CA PRO A 148 2.16 0.66 -14.04
C PRO A 148 0.72 0.17 -13.81
N GLU A 149 0.08 -0.36 -14.85
CA GLU A 149 -1.36 -0.65 -14.91
C GLU A 149 -1.87 -1.50 -13.74
N HIS A 150 -1.08 -2.45 -13.24
CA HIS A 150 -1.51 -3.39 -12.22
C HIS A 150 -1.17 -2.97 -10.80
N LEU A 151 -0.49 -1.84 -10.61
CA LEU A 151 -0.12 -1.32 -9.30
C LEU A 151 -1.37 -0.96 -8.47
N ARG A 152 -1.55 -1.63 -7.33
CA ARG A 152 -2.65 -1.34 -6.40
C ARG A 152 -2.25 -0.25 -5.42
N VAL A 153 -2.92 0.90 -5.49
CA VAL A 153 -2.72 2.06 -4.60
C VAL A 153 -4.05 2.45 -3.96
N ALA A 154 -4.05 2.73 -2.66
CA ALA A 154 -5.23 3.26 -1.99
C ALA A 154 -5.66 4.60 -2.61
N VAL A 155 -6.96 4.74 -2.85
CA VAL A 155 -7.56 6.03 -3.22
C VAL A 155 -7.47 7.01 -2.04
N PRO A 156 -7.54 8.33 -2.27
CA PRO A 156 -7.37 9.33 -1.21
C PRO A 156 -8.26 9.10 0.02
N GLU A 157 -9.53 8.68 -0.18
CA GLU A 157 -10.49 8.45 0.90
C GLU A 157 -10.09 7.28 1.82
N ARG A 158 -9.46 6.24 1.28
CA ARG A 158 -8.95 5.11 2.07
C ARG A 158 -7.59 5.46 2.68
N ALA A 159 -6.71 6.06 1.88
CA ALA A 159 -5.35 6.42 2.28
C ALA A 159 -5.33 7.40 3.46
N VAL A 160 -6.27 8.36 3.51
CA VAL A 160 -6.39 9.25 4.67
C VAL A 160 -6.80 8.49 5.94
N LEU A 161 -7.73 7.54 5.87
CA LEU A 161 -8.14 6.79 7.06
C LEU A 161 -7.01 5.87 7.57
N GLU A 162 -6.22 5.30 6.65
CA GLU A 162 -4.99 4.57 6.96
C GLU A 162 -3.95 5.48 7.63
N LEU A 163 -3.75 6.69 7.11
CA LEU A 163 -2.87 7.70 7.70
C LEU A 163 -3.30 8.05 9.14
N LEU A 164 -4.59 8.33 9.34
CA LEU A 164 -5.15 8.72 10.64
C LEU A 164 -5.16 7.55 11.63
N TYR A 165 -5.23 6.31 11.15
CA TYR A 165 -5.03 5.12 11.98
C TYR A 165 -3.62 5.10 12.59
N GLU A 166 -2.60 5.46 11.81
CA GLU A 166 -1.19 5.47 12.25
C GLU A 166 -0.77 6.73 13.01
N ALA A 167 -1.58 7.79 12.92
CA ALA A 167 -1.30 9.08 13.54
C ALA A 167 -1.11 8.95 15.06
N GLY A 168 -0.01 9.52 15.55
CA GLY A 168 0.45 9.44 16.93
C GLY A 168 1.16 8.14 17.32
N VAL A 169 1.43 7.22 16.37
CA VAL A 169 2.13 5.95 16.64
C VAL A 169 3.29 5.72 15.68
N LYS A 170 3.00 5.64 14.37
CA LYS A 170 4.03 5.46 13.31
C LYS A 170 4.16 6.68 12.42
N GLN A 171 3.30 7.66 12.65
CA GLN A 171 3.15 8.88 11.90
C GLN A 171 2.92 10.01 12.90
N SER A 172 3.67 11.11 12.84
CA SER A 172 3.42 12.23 13.77
C SER A 172 2.05 12.87 13.49
N LEU A 173 1.41 13.40 14.54
CA LEU A 173 0.15 14.12 14.37
C LEU A 173 0.32 15.32 13.44
N GLU A 174 1.44 16.03 13.56
CA GLU A 174 1.74 17.21 12.75
C GLU A 174 1.86 16.86 11.25
N GLU A 175 2.65 15.85 10.89
CA GLU A 175 2.80 15.45 9.48
C GLU A 175 1.48 14.86 8.95
N ALA A 176 0.74 14.11 9.77
CA ALA A 176 -0.59 13.64 9.38
C ALA A 176 -1.56 14.80 9.12
N ARG A 177 -1.52 15.84 9.96
CA ARG A 177 -2.35 17.04 9.80
C ARG A 177 -2.00 17.80 8.53
N ASN A 178 -0.72 18.02 8.29
CA ASN A 178 -0.22 18.70 7.10
C ASN A 178 -0.64 17.98 5.80
N LEU A 179 -0.61 16.65 5.79
CA LEU A 179 -1.13 15.85 4.66
C LEU A 179 -2.65 15.93 4.53
N PHE A 180 -3.37 15.95 5.65
CA PHE A 180 -4.83 16.09 5.67
C PHE A 180 -5.28 17.44 5.10
N ASP A 181 -4.59 18.53 5.45
CA ASP A 181 -4.87 19.88 4.95
C ASP A 181 -4.63 20.00 3.45
N GLY A 182 -3.78 19.14 2.88
CA GLY A 182 -3.54 19.04 1.43
C GLY A 182 -4.57 18.21 0.67
N LEU A 183 -5.54 17.57 1.34
CA LEU A 183 -6.58 16.78 0.68
C LEU A 183 -7.50 17.67 -0.15
N ARG A 184 -7.85 17.19 -1.34
CA ARG A 184 -8.83 17.83 -2.23
C ARG A 184 -10.15 17.07 -2.16
N SER A 185 -11.22 17.72 -2.61
CA SER A 185 -12.62 17.25 -2.55
C SER A 185 -12.77 15.73 -2.73
N PRO A 186 -12.93 14.96 -1.62
CA PRO A 186 -13.09 13.52 -1.70
C PRO A 186 -14.45 13.15 -2.28
N ARG A 187 -14.57 11.94 -2.84
CA ARG A 187 -15.87 11.39 -3.27
C ARG A 187 -16.71 11.13 -2.03
N LYS A 188 -17.71 11.99 -1.80
CA LYS A 188 -18.54 11.99 -0.59
C LYS A 188 -19.17 10.63 -0.31
N ASP A 189 -19.70 9.98 -1.34
CA ASP A 189 -20.38 8.68 -1.17
C ASP A 189 -19.43 7.58 -0.72
N LEU A 190 -18.24 7.51 -1.34
CA LEU A 190 -17.23 6.53 -0.97
C LEU A 190 -16.69 6.80 0.44
N LEU A 191 -16.44 8.07 0.77
CA LEU A 191 -15.98 8.47 2.08
C LEU A 191 -16.99 8.10 3.17
N GLY A 192 -18.28 8.38 2.96
CA GLY A 192 -19.36 8.03 3.88
C GLY A 192 -19.45 6.51 4.10
N GLN A 193 -19.36 5.72 3.03
CA GLN A 193 -19.31 4.26 3.10
C GLN A 193 -18.09 3.76 3.89
N LEU A 194 -16.90 4.33 3.64
CA LEU A 194 -15.67 3.97 4.35
C LEU A 194 -15.73 4.31 5.84
N LEU A 195 -16.23 5.50 6.20
CA LEU A 195 -16.41 5.91 7.59
C LEU A 195 -17.44 5.03 8.33
N SER A 196 -18.42 4.49 7.61
CA SER A 196 -19.43 3.58 8.17
C SER A 196 -18.88 2.18 8.48
N CYS A 197 -17.88 1.72 7.72
CA CYS A 197 -17.23 0.42 7.94
C CYS A 197 -15.86 0.50 8.61
N CYS A 198 -15.33 1.70 8.88
CA CYS A 198 -14.06 1.88 9.57
C CYS A 198 -14.15 1.41 11.03
N THR A 199 -13.25 0.51 11.43
CA THR A 199 -13.22 -0.09 12.77
C THR A 199 -12.50 0.78 13.80
N SER A 200 -11.73 1.78 13.36
CA SER A 200 -10.95 2.65 14.23
C SER A 200 -11.71 3.93 14.60
N VAL A 201 -12.27 3.95 15.81
CA VAL A 201 -12.92 5.15 16.38
C VAL A 201 -11.97 6.37 16.39
N LYS A 202 -10.67 6.15 16.65
CA LYS A 202 -9.65 7.21 16.57
C LYS A 202 -9.60 7.82 15.17
N ALA A 203 -9.43 6.99 14.14
CA ALA A 203 -9.31 7.47 12.76
C ALA A 203 -10.59 8.20 12.31
N VAL A 204 -11.77 7.64 12.62
CA VAL A 204 -13.07 8.25 12.31
C VAL A 204 -13.20 9.62 12.97
N ARG A 205 -13.01 9.71 14.29
CA ARG A 205 -13.20 10.99 14.98
C ARG A 205 -12.17 12.04 14.58
N LEU A 206 -10.92 11.63 14.37
CA LEU A 206 -9.87 12.53 13.90
C LEU A 206 -10.22 13.08 12.51
N PHE A 207 -10.74 12.23 11.62
CA PHE A 207 -11.24 12.64 10.32
C PHE A 207 -12.36 13.67 10.47
N LEU A 208 -13.39 13.40 11.30
CA LEU A 208 -14.52 14.31 11.48
C LEU A 208 -14.09 15.65 12.08
N THR A 209 -13.23 15.65 13.10
CA THR A 209 -12.72 16.88 13.73
C THR A 209 -11.96 17.72 12.70
N TRP A 210 -11.02 17.13 11.98
CA TRP A 210 -10.23 17.87 11.00
C TRP A 210 -11.04 18.28 9.78
N ALA A 211 -12.01 17.47 9.34
CA ALA A 211 -12.92 17.83 8.26
C ALA A 211 -13.79 19.05 8.58
N ARG A 212 -14.20 19.23 9.85
CA ARG A 212 -14.88 20.45 10.30
C ARG A 212 -13.95 21.66 10.27
N GLU A 213 -12.74 21.50 10.79
CA GLU A 213 -11.77 22.59 10.89
C GLU A 213 -11.31 23.09 9.50
N THR A 214 -11.16 22.19 8.53
CA THR A 214 -10.73 22.54 7.16
C THR A 214 -11.88 22.76 6.20
N SER A 215 -13.13 22.50 6.63
CA SER A 215 -14.30 22.46 5.76
C SER A 215 -14.15 21.51 4.55
N LEU A 216 -13.34 20.45 4.68
CA LEU A 216 -13.10 19.46 3.61
C LEU A 216 -14.40 18.83 3.11
N VAL A 217 -15.32 18.55 4.04
CA VAL A 217 -16.68 18.07 3.78
C VAL A 217 -17.66 18.66 4.80
N ASN A 218 -18.95 18.73 4.45
CA ASN A 218 -19.99 19.02 5.43
C ASN A 218 -20.20 17.77 6.31
N VAL A 219 -19.70 17.83 7.54
CA VAL A 219 -19.72 16.71 8.48
C VAL A 219 -21.14 16.40 8.98
N ASP A 220 -21.97 17.42 9.20
CA ASP A 220 -23.35 17.20 9.68
C ASP A 220 -24.19 16.47 8.62
N ALA A 221 -24.11 16.92 7.36
CA ALA A 221 -24.76 16.23 6.26
C ALA A 221 -24.22 14.80 6.09
N LEU A 222 -22.93 14.57 6.27
CA LEU A 222 -22.34 13.23 6.19
C LEU A 222 -22.89 12.30 7.29
N LEU A 223 -23.02 12.80 8.52
CA LEU A 223 -23.56 12.03 9.65
C LEU A 223 -25.06 11.76 9.53
N GLU A 224 -25.82 12.62 8.85
CA GLU A 224 -27.23 12.39 8.54
C GLU A 224 -27.43 11.27 7.51
N HIS A 225 -26.53 11.14 6.53
CA HIS A 225 -26.67 10.21 5.41
C HIS A 225 -26.00 8.86 5.64
N TYR A 226 -25.00 8.77 6.52
CA TYR A 226 -24.19 7.57 6.71
C TYR A 226 -24.11 7.16 8.19
N PRO A 227 -24.27 5.86 8.52
CA PRO A 227 -24.13 5.36 9.89
C PRO A 227 -22.65 5.27 10.31
N VAL A 228 -22.02 6.44 10.50
CA VAL A 228 -20.59 6.54 10.85
C VAL A 228 -20.31 5.99 12.24
N ARG A 229 -19.28 5.14 12.36
CA ARG A 229 -18.88 4.49 13.62
C ARG A 229 -18.08 5.43 14.53
N THR A 230 -18.77 6.34 15.21
CA THR A 230 -18.14 7.29 16.14
C THR A 230 -17.85 6.71 17.52
N GLY A 231 -18.38 5.53 17.89
CA GLY A 231 -18.18 4.93 19.21
C GLY A 231 -19.10 5.55 20.28
N SER A 232 -18.62 5.71 21.52
CA SER A 232 -19.42 6.25 22.63
C SER A 232 -19.73 7.75 22.49
N ASN A 233 -20.76 8.25 23.19
CA ASN A 233 -21.05 9.70 23.22
C ASN A 233 -20.08 10.52 24.11
N THR A 234 -19.03 9.90 24.64
CA THR A 234 -18.01 10.56 25.46
C THR A 234 -16.78 10.93 24.63
N ARG A 235 -15.95 11.86 25.12
CA ARG A 235 -14.67 12.18 24.47
C ARG A 235 -13.77 10.95 24.44
N TRP A 236 -13.16 10.70 23.28
CA TRP A 236 -12.09 9.72 23.15
C TRP A 236 -10.78 10.40 23.53
N MET A 237 -10.03 9.80 24.45
CA MET A 237 -8.79 10.39 24.96
C MET A 237 -7.69 9.34 24.96
N SER A 238 -6.51 9.72 24.46
CA SER A 238 -5.33 8.88 24.53
C SER A 238 -4.09 9.76 24.60
N ARG A 239 -3.09 9.33 25.38
CA ARG A 239 -1.77 9.95 25.42
C ARG A 239 -0.90 9.29 24.36
N LEU A 240 -0.34 10.09 23.47
CA LEU A 240 0.55 9.64 22.41
C LEU A 240 1.97 9.41 22.92
N ASP A 241 2.80 8.78 22.10
CA ASP A 241 4.19 8.45 22.43
C ASP A 241 5.05 9.70 22.72
N ASP A 242 4.70 10.85 22.13
CA ASP A 242 5.34 12.15 22.36
C ASP A 242 4.81 12.90 23.61
N GLY A 243 3.88 12.28 24.36
CA GLY A 243 3.26 12.86 25.56
C GLY A 243 2.03 13.72 25.29
N THR A 244 1.71 14.03 24.03
CA THR A 244 0.53 14.82 23.64
C THR A 244 -0.75 14.09 24.04
N LEU A 245 -1.69 14.80 24.65
CA LEU A 245 -3.02 14.27 24.94
C LEU A 245 -3.96 14.54 23.75
N LEU A 246 -4.31 13.50 23.00
CA LEU A 246 -5.28 13.59 21.93
C LEU A 246 -6.69 13.45 22.52
N SER A 247 -7.52 14.50 22.41
CA SER A 247 -8.89 14.56 22.91
C SER A 247 -9.87 14.81 21.76
N LEU A 248 -10.70 13.83 21.43
CA LEU A 248 -11.60 13.87 20.26
C LEU A 248 -13.07 13.80 20.66
N LYS A 249 -13.86 14.74 20.17
CA LYS A 249 -15.33 14.72 20.33
C LYS A 249 -15.94 13.61 19.47
N PRO A 250 -17.13 13.09 19.82
CA PRO A 250 -17.78 12.04 19.04
C PRO A 250 -18.05 12.41 17.56
N HIS A 251 -18.42 13.66 17.27
CA HIS A 251 -18.91 14.08 15.95
C HIS A 251 -18.08 15.18 15.29
N GLY A 252 -16.79 15.26 15.64
CA GLY A 252 -15.91 16.35 15.23
C GLY A 252 -15.88 17.48 16.25
#